data_AF-A0A1S2P0B9-F1
#
_entry.id   AF-A0A1S2P0B9-F1
#
_cell.length_a   1.000
_cell.length_b   1.000
_cell.length_c   1.000
_cell.angle_alpha   90.00
_cell.angle_beta   90.00
_cell.angle_gamma   90.00
#
_symmetry.space_group_name_H-M   'P 1'
#
loop_
_entity.id
_entity.type
_entity.pdbx_description
1 polymer ?
#
loop_
_entity_poly.entity_id
_entity_poly.type
_entity_poly.pdbx_seq_one_letter_code
_entity_poly.pdbx_strand_id
1 'polypeptide(L)'
;MTNRTSRIRGSAARTNAPAAPASSSTDPQISPGPGTQAVRAVLGEDGYRRLADQKLQRGTALGALAGLVQDTSREADRLHGKLRRHAAQVRDRLGDALNPHGDPAFVPVTGLLTSSGHATDLHAARFAQQMNQLALVLDSYQSAVRHI
;
A
#
# COMPACT_ATOMS: atom_id res chain seq x y z
N MET A 1 63.47 24.34 27.34
CA MET A 1 63.73 22.91 27.05
C MET A 1 62.58 22.14 27.67
N THR A 2 61.67 21.42 27.01
CA THR A 2 61.47 20.96 25.63
C THR A 2 59.96 20.66 25.45
N ASN A 3 59.45 20.94 24.26
CA ASN A 3 58.11 20.61 23.75
C ASN A 3 57.78 19.11 23.77
N ARG A 4 56.49 18.75 23.93
CA ARG A 4 55.66 17.94 22.99
C ARG A 4 54.25 17.72 23.55
N THR A 5 53.25 18.48 23.08
CA THR A 5 52.19 18.02 22.15
C THR A 5 51.64 16.60 22.38
N SER A 6 50.36 16.51 22.78
CA SER A 6 49.33 15.85 21.95
C SER A 6 47.91 16.15 22.45
N ARG A 7 47.19 16.93 21.63
CA ARG A 7 45.72 16.92 21.47
C ARG A 7 45.28 15.55 20.95
N ILE A 8 44.02 15.19 21.23
CA ILE A 8 43.00 14.43 20.45
C ILE A 8 41.95 14.08 21.53
N ARG A 9 40.70 14.56 21.60
CA ARG A 9 39.65 14.88 20.60
C ARG A 9 39.51 13.83 19.51
N GLY A 10 38.86 12.72 19.85
CA GLY A 10 38.01 11.92 18.95
C GLY A 10 36.75 11.57 19.75
N SER A 11 35.55 12.02 19.42
CA SER A 11 34.73 11.79 18.21
C SER A 11 34.38 10.31 17.99
N ALA A 12 33.09 10.02 18.20
CA ALA A 12 32.28 9.03 17.51
C ALA A 12 32.68 7.55 17.61
N ALA A 13 31.83 6.78 18.29
CA ALA A 13 31.25 5.58 17.72
C ALA A 13 29.82 5.43 18.29
N ARG A 14 28.89 6.18 17.69
CA ARG A 14 27.48 5.81 17.72
C ARG A 14 27.43 4.39 17.18
N THR A 15 27.08 3.45 18.04
CA THR A 15 26.71 2.09 17.66
C THR A 15 25.68 2.20 16.54
N ASN A 16 26.07 1.69 15.37
CA ASN A 16 25.20 1.48 14.22
C ASN A 16 24.12 0.47 14.61
N ALA A 17 23.07 0.95 15.29
CA ALA A 17 21.78 0.31 15.18
C ALA A 17 21.28 0.62 13.77
N PRO A 18 20.93 -0.37 12.93
CA PRO A 18 20.24 -0.08 11.68
C PRO A 18 19.01 0.75 12.06
N ALA A 19 18.93 1.95 11.49
CA ALA A 19 17.75 2.79 11.64
C ALA A 19 16.55 1.92 11.30
N ALA A 20 15.68 1.67 12.29
CA ALA A 20 14.39 1.08 12.04
C ALA A 20 13.81 1.83 10.84
N PRO A 21 13.32 1.13 9.79
CA PRO A 21 12.79 1.81 8.62
C PRO A 21 11.78 2.81 9.16
N ALA A 22 12.04 4.09 8.89
CA ALA A 22 11.17 5.17 9.29
C ALA A 22 9.77 4.71 8.89
N SER A 23 8.95 4.41 9.89
CA SER A 23 7.54 4.16 9.70
C SER A 23 7.03 5.48 9.16
N SER A 24 7.02 5.59 7.83
CA SER A 24 6.29 6.62 7.10
C SER A 24 4.87 6.51 7.61
N SER A 25 4.61 7.27 8.66
CA SER A 25 3.31 7.56 9.22
C SER A 25 2.61 8.45 8.21
N THR A 26 2.36 7.88 7.03
CA THR A 26 1.31 8.37 6.17
C THR A 26 0.04 8.09 6.95
N ASP A 27 -0.49 9.11 7.61
CA ASP A 27 -1.72 9.04 8.36
C ASP A 27 -2.80 8.37 7.47
N PRO A 28 -3.21 7.14 7.79
CA PRO A 28 -4.00 6.31 6.89
C PRO A 28 -5.42 6.84 6.67
N GLN A 29 -5.86 7.85 7.44
CA GLN A 29 -7.17 8.48 7.23
C GLN A 29 -7.18 9.58 6.17
N ILE A 30 -6.03 10.11 5.75
CA ILE A 30 -5.97 11.29 4.86
C ILE A 30 -5.46 10.93 3.46
N SER A 31 -4.59 9.92 3.33
CA SER A 31 -4.02 9.56 2.03
C SER A 31 -4.94 8.64 1.22
N PRO A 32 -5.22 8.97 -0.06
CA PRO A 32 -6.03 8.12 -0.92
C PRO A 32 -5.41 6.73 -1.07
N GLY A 33 -6.25 5.71 -1.22
CA GLY A 33 -5.80 4.35 -1.49
C GLY A 33 -5.08 4.23 -2.84
N PRO A 34 -4.36 3.12 -3.09
CA PRO A 34 -3.52 2.95 -4.27
C PRO A 34 -4.28 3.01 -5.60
N GLY A 35 -5.53 2.55 -5.65
CA GLY A 35 -6.40 2.67 -6.82
C GLY A 35 -6.75 4.13 -7.11
N THR A 36 -7.21 4.88 -6.10
CA THR A 36 -7.48 6.32 -6.25
C THR A 36 -6.22 7.10 -6.61
N GLN A 37 -5.07 6.77 -6.01
CA GLN A 37 -3.77 7.36 -6.35
C GLN A 37 -3.39 7.09 -7.80
N ALA A 38 -3.58 5.86 -8.30
CA ALA A 38 -3.26 5.52 -9.68
C ALA A 38 -4.10 6.35 -10.69
N VAL A 39 -5.39 6.53 -10.42
CA VAL A 39 -6.25 7.38 -11.28
C VAL A 39 -5.75 8.82 -11.28
N ARG A 40 -5.43 9.39 -10.11
CA ARG A 40 -4.90 10.76 -10.00
C ARG A 40 -3.52 10.91 -10.65
N ALA A 41 -2.67 9.90 -10.55
CA ALA A 41 -1.34 9.91 -11.17
C ALA A 41 -1.44 9.92 -12.71
N VAL A 42 -2.40 9.16 -13.28
CA VAL A 42 -2.57 9.03 -14.72
C VAL A 42 -3.35 10.20 -15.33
N LEU A 43 -4.39 10.69 -14.66
CA LEU A 43 -5.28 11.73 -15.18
C LEU A 43 -4.96 13.14 -14.68
N GLY A 44 -4.15 13.27 -13.63
CA GLY A 44 -4.03 14.49 -12.85
C GLY A 44 -5.27 14.77 -11.99
N GLU A 45 -5.19 15.74 -11.09
CA GLU A 45 -6.30 16.13 -10.21
C GLU A 45 -7.51 16.67 -11.01
N ASP A 46 -7.26 17.45 -12.06
CA ASP A 46 -8.35 17.99 -12.90
C ASP A 46 -9.00 16.92 -13.77
N GLY A 47 -8.25 15.91 -14.21
CA GLY A 47 -8.80 14.76 -14.91
C GLY A 47 -9.62 13.87 -13.97
N TYR A 48 -9.16 13.69 -12.72
CA TYR A 48 -9.92 12.98 -11.69
C TYR A 48 -11.26 13.66 -11.36
N ARG A 49 -11.28 15.00 -11.27
CA ARG A 49 -12.53 15.78 -11.08
C ARG A 49 -13.47 15.62 -12.27
N ARG A 50 -12.97 15.81 -13.50
CA ARG A 50 -13.75 15.63 -14.72
C ARG A 50 -14.33 14.22 -14.86
N LEU A 51 -13.58 13.21 -14.43
CA LEU A 51 -14.06 11.82 -14.40
C LEU A 51 -15.25 11.65 -13.45
N ALA A 52 -15.22 12.33 -12.30
CA ALA A 52 -16.34 12.32 -11.35
C ALA A 52 -17.60 12.98 -11.97
N ASP A 53 -17.43 14.08 -12.70
CA ASP A 53 -18.53 14.77 -13.39
C ASP A 53 -19.08 13.95 -14.56
N GLN A 54 -18.21 13.34 -15.37
CA GLN A 54 -18.60 12.51 -16.51
C GLN A 54 -19.37 11.25 -16.12
N LYS A 55 -19.09 10.67 -14.95
CA LYS A 55 -19.88 9.56 -14.41
C LYS A 55 -21.35 9.91 -14.22
N LEU A 56 -21.67 11.19 -13.99
CA LEU A 56 -23.06 11.65 -13.84
C LEU A 56 -23.80 11.69 -15.19
N GLN A 57 -23.09 11.67 -16.32
CA GLN A 57 -23.65 11.62 -17.67
C GLN A 57 -24.07 10.19 -18.04
N ARG A 58 -25.07 9.68 -17.32
CA ARG A 58 -25.62 8.33 -17.52
C ARG A 58 -26.14 8.15 -18.94
N GLY A 59 -25.93 6.96 -19.51
CA GLY A 59 -26.38 6.60 -20.86
C GLY A 59 -25.37 6.92 -21.97
N THR A 60 -24.23 7.52 -21.65
CA THR A 60 -23.13 7.70 -22.61
C THR A 60 -22.06 6.62 -22.43
N ALA A 61 -21.39 6.25 -23.52
CA ALA A 61 -20.25 5.31 -23.46
C ALA A 61 -19.12 5.87 -22.58
N LEU A 62 -18.86 7.19 -22.68
CA LEU A 62 -17.85 7.85 -21.85
C LEU A 62 -18.23 7.86 -20.37
N GLY A 63 -19.48 8.13 -20.03
CA GLY A 63 -19.97 8.07 -18.64
C GLY A 63 -19.92 6.66 -18.06
N ALA A 64 -20.20 5.63 -18.86
CA ALA A 64 -20.03 4.24 -18.47
C ALA A 64 -18.55 3.87 -18.22
N LEU A 65 -17.63 4.32 -19.08
CA LEU A 65 -16.19 4.15 -18.87
C LEU A 65 -15.68 4.89 -17.63
N ALA A 66 -16.11 6.14 -17.42
CA ALA A 66 -15.79 6.91 -16.21
C ALA A 66 -16.28 6.19 -14.94
N GLY A 67 -17.50 5.63 -14.99
CA GLY A 67 -18.04 4.79 -13.93
C GLY A 67 -17.16 3.57 -13.66
N LEU A 68 -16.78 2.84 -14.71
CA LEU A 68 -15.95 1.64 -14.61
C LEU A 68 -14.56 1.94 -14.02
N VAL A 69 -13.90 3.03 -14.42
CA VAL A 69 -12.62 3.48 -13.83
C VAL A 69 -12.79 3.71 -12.32
N GLN A 70 -13.85 4.43 -11.94
CA GLN A 70 -14.05 4.76 -10.53
C GLN A 70 -14.35 3.50 -9.70
N ASP A 71 -15.17 2.58 -10.21
CA ASP A 71 -15.53 1.37 -9.48
C ASP A 71 -14.34 0.40 -9.39
N THR A 72 -13.54 0.26 -10.45
CA THR A 72 -12.31 -0.55 -10.41
C THR A 72 -11.26 0.03 -9.47
N SER A 73 -11.11 1.36 -9.41
CA SER A 73 -10.20 2.02 -8.47
C SER A 73 -10.63 1.83 -7.01
N ARG A 74 -11.94 1.90 -6.72
CA ARG A 74 -12.50 1.67 -5.39
C ARG A 74 -12.33 0.22 -4.94
N GLU A 75 -12.51 -0.74 -5.83
CA GLU A 75 -12.28 -2.14 -5.47
C GLU A 75 -10.79 -2.42 -5.24
N ALA A 76 -9.87 -1.78 -5.99
CA ALA A 76 -8.44 -1.86 -5.69
C ALA A 76 -8.13 -1.30 -4.29
N ASP A 77 -8.68 -0.15 -3.92
CA ASP A 77 -8.53 0.44 -2.59
C ASP A 77 -9.08 -0.48 -1.49
N ARG A 78 -10.24 -1.09 -1.73
CA ARG A 78 -10.86 -2.04 -0.81
C ARG A 78 -10.00 -3.30 -0.62
N LEU A 79 -9.47 -3.86 -1.70
CA LEU A 79 -8.59 -5.04 -1.66
C LEU A 79 -7.29 -4.72 -0.93
N HIS A 80 -6.70 -3.55 -1.19
CA HIS A 80 -5.54 -3.08 -0.46
C HIS A 80 -5.82 -2.94 1.05
N GLY A 81 -6.97 -2.36 1.42
CA GLY A 81 -7.39 -2.26 2.81
C GLY A 81 -7.63 -3.62 3.48
N LYS A 82 -8.10 -4.63 2.73
CA LYS A 82 -8.20 -6.02 3.23
C LYS A 82 -6.81 -6.62 3.46
N LEU A 83 -5.91 -6.50 2.49
CA LEU A 83 -4.53 -7.00 2.60
C LEU A 83 -3.80 -6.37 3.79
N ARG A 84 -3.91 -5.05 3.99
CA ARG A 84 -3.30 -4.36 5.14
C ARG A 84 -3.84 -4.85 6.48
N ARG A 85 -5.16 -5.02 6.60
CA ARG A 85 -5.78 -5.54 7.83
C ARG A 85 -5.36 -6.97 8.12
N HIS A 86 -5.28 -7.81 7.08
CA HIS A 86 -4.80 -9.17 7.21
C HIS A 86 -3.34 -9.22 7.66
N ALA A 87 -2.47 -8.43 7.03
CA ALA A 87 -1.06 -8.33 7.41
C ALA A 87 -0.88 -7.84 8.86
N ALA A 88 -1.70 -6.87 9.30
CA ALA A 88 -1.70 -6.43 10.70
C ALA A 88 -2.12 -7.58 11.65
N GLN A 89 -3.21 -8.28 11.35
CA GLN A 89 -3.68 -9.40 12.16
C GLN A 89 -2.65 -10.54 12.25
N VAL A 90 -1.97 -10.85 11.13
CA VAL A 90 -0.91 -11.87 11.10
C VAL A 90 0.29 -11.43 11.94
N ARG A 91 0.70 -10.16 11.84
CA ARG A 91 1.77 -9.61 12.67
C ARG A 91 1.43 -9.67 14.16
N ASP A 92 0.20 -9.32 14.53
CA ASP A 92 -0.23 -9.32 15.93
C ASP A 92 -0.24 -10.76 16.49
N ARG A 93 -0.79 -11.73 15.74
CA ARG A 93 -0.73 -13.17 16.10
C ARG A 93 0.69 -13.72 16.19
N LEU A 94 1.59 -13.26 15.31
CA LEU A 94 3.00 -13.65 15.37
C LEU A 94 3.67 -13.04 16.61
N GLY A 95 3.32 -11.80 16.98
CA GLY A 95 3.75 -11.16 18.22
C GLY A 95 3.34 -11.97 19.45
N ASP A 96 2.08 -12.43 19.48
CA ASP A 96 1.57 -13.27 20.57
C ASP A 96 2.27 -14.64 20.62
N ALA A 97 2.45 -15.31 19.47
CA ALA A 97 3.06 -16.63 19.39
C ALA A 97 4.57 -16.64 19.70
N LEU A 98 5.26 -15.51 19.52
CA LEU A 98 6.67 -15.36 19.83
C LEU A 98 6.91 -14.82 21.25
N ASN A 99 5.85 -14.58 22.03
CA ASN A 99 5.95 -13.99 23.36
C ASN A 99 6.32 -15.08 24.40
N PRO A 100 7.54 -15.07 24.98
CA PRO A 100 8.07 -16.17 25.79
C PRO A 100 7.43 -16.31 27.19
N HIS A 101 6.44 -15.48 27.52
CA HIS A 101 5.77 -15.44 28.82
C HIS A 101 4.29 -15.82 28.77
N GLY A 102 3.75 -16.14 27.58
CA GLY A 102 2.35 -16.46 27.38
C GLY A 102 2.16 -17.86 26.81
N ASP A 103 1.73 -18.78 27.67
CA ASP A 103 1.12 -20.07 27.35
C ASP A 103 2.05 -21.27 26.97
N PRO A 104 2.11 -22.34 27.79
CA PRO A 104 2.83 -23.58 27.46
C PRO A 104 2.19 -24.42 26.34
N ALA A 105 1.00 -24.06 25.85
CA ALA A 105 0.42 -24.65 24.65
C ALA A 105 1.06 -24.07 23.38
N PHE A 106 2.31 -24.43 23.13
CA PHE A 106 3.05 -24.06 21.91
C PHE A 106 2.38 -24.71 20.69
N VAL A 107 1.31 -24.08 20.17
CA VAL A 107 0.71 -24.45 18.89
C VAL A 107 1.81 -24.33 17.84
N PRO A 108 2.04 -25.34 16.97
CA PRO A 108 3.14 -25.29 16.02
C PRO A 108 3.03 -24.05 15.12
N VAL A 109 3.90 -23.08 15.40
CA VAL A 109 4.01 -21.77 14.73
C VAL A 109 4.16 -21.96 13.21
N THR A 110 4.71 -23.09 12.78
CA THR A 110 4.83 -23.51 11.38
C THR A 110 3.48 -23.62 10.65
N GLY A 111 2.42 -24.13 11.29
CA GLY A 111 1.09 -24.23 10.68
C GLY A 111 0.40 -22.87 10.51
N LEU A 112 0.62 -21.97 11.48
CA LEU A 112 0.08 -20.61 11.46
C LEU A 112 0.78 -19.75 10.38
N LEU A 113 2.09 -19.88 10.23
CA LEU A 113 2.86 -19.18 9.19
C LEU A 113 2.49 -19.65 7.78
N THR A 114 2.32 -20.95 7.59
CA THR A 114 1.98 -21.52 6.26
C THR A 114 0.58 -21.10 5.81
N SER A 115 -0.42 -21.20 6.69
CA SER A 115 -1.81 -20.81 6.39
C SER A 115 -1.97 -19.29 6.19
N SER A 116 -1.28 -18.48 7.01
CA SER A 116 -1.28 -17.02 6.88
C SER A 116 -0.54 -16.55 5.62
N GLY A 117 0.53 -17.24 5.22
CA GLY A 117 1.26 -16.97 3.98
C GLY A 117 0.36 -17.15 2.75
N HIS A 118 -0.30 -18.31 2.63
CA HIS A 118 -1.21 -18.58 1.51
C HIS A 118 -2.37 -17.58 1.40
N ALA A 119 -2.97 -17.18 2.52
CA ALA A 119 -4.03 -16.18 2.51
C ALA A 119 -3.51 -14.80 2.09
N THR A 120 -2.31 -14.42 2.55
CA THR A 120 -1.65 -13.17 2.17
C THR A 120 -1.34 -13.13 0.67
N ASP A 121 -0.78 -14.21 0.12
CA ASP A 121 -0.45 -14.34 -1.30
C ASP A 121 -1.70 -14.24 -2.17
N LEU A 122 -2.79 -14.91 -1.78
CA LEU A 122 -4.07 -14.82 -2.48
C LEU A 122 -4.61 -13.38 -2.50
N HIS A 123 -4.54 -12.67 -1.37
CA HIS A 123 -4.97 -11.27 -1.30
C HIS A 123 -4.09 -10.35 -2.15
N ALA A 124 -2.76 -10.57 -2.14
CA ALA A 124 -1.82 -9.83 -2.96
C ALA A 124 -2.05 -10.06 -4.45
N ALA A 125 -2.28 -11.31 -4.87
CA ALA A 125 -2.56 -11.66 -6.26
C ALA A 125 -3.85 -11.00 -6.77
N ARG A 126 -4.93 -11.03 -5.97
CA ARG A 126 -6.20 -10.37 -6.31
C ARG A 126 -6.02 -8.86 -6.42
N PHE A 127 -5.27 -8.24 -5.51
CA PHE A 127 -4.97 -6.82 -5.57
C PHE A 127 -4.16 -6.47 -6.84
N ALA A 128 -3.13 -7.24 -7.16
CA ALA A 128 -2.32 -7.03 -8.36
C ALA A 128 -3.15 -7.18 -9.64
N GLN A 129 -4.00 -8.21 -9.71
CA GLN A 129 -4.94 -8.40 -10.82
C GLN A 129 -5.87 -7.18 -10.98
N GLN A 130 -6.42 -6.66 -9.89
CA GLN A 130 -7.30 -5.50 -9.91
C GLN A 130 -6.56 -4.23 -10.38
N MET A 131 -5.31 -4.03 -9.96
CA MET A 131 -4.49 -2.91 -10.43
C MET A 131 -4.18 -3.00 -11.93
N ASN A 132 -3.93 -4.21 -12.45
CA ASN A 132 -3.75 -4.43 -13.89
C ASN A 132 -5.04 -4.12 -14.67
N GLN A 133 -6.20 -4.52 -14.15
CA GLN A 133 -7.48 -4.18 -14.75
C GLN A 133 -7.73 -2.66 -14.74
N LEU A 134 -7.41 -1.98 -13.63
CA LEU A 134 -7.51 -0.53 -13.54
C LEU A 134 -6.66 0.18 -14.60
N ALA A 135 -5.43 -0.28 -14.83
CA ALA A 135 -4.55 0.27 -15.85
C ALA A 135 -5.16 0.18 -17.26
N LEU A 136 -5.74 -0.97 -17.62
CA LEU A 136 -6.38 -1.19 -18.92
C LEU A 136 -7.61 -0.29 -19.12
N VAL A 137 -8.45 -0.16 -18.09
CA VAL A 137 -9.64 0.70 -18.17
C VAL A 137 -9.26 2.18 -18.24
N LEU A 138 -8.22 2.60 -17.50
CA LEU A 138 -7.69 3.97 -17.58
C LEU A 138 -7.17 4.30 -18.98
N ASP A 139 -6.43 3.41 -19.61
CA ASP A 139 -5.92 3.59 -20.97
C ASP A 139 -7.07 3.70 -21.99
N SER A 140 -8.08 2.84 -21.85
CA SER A 140 -9.30 2.87 -22.67
C SER A 140 -10.06 4.20 -22.51
N TYR A 141 -10.19 4.68 -21.27
CA TYR A 141 -10.84 5.95 -20.97
C TYR A 141 -10.06 7.14 -21.53
N GLN A 142 -8.73 7.17 -21.36
CA GLN A 142 -7.89 8.23 -21.92
C GLN A 142 -7.96 8.26 -23.44
N SER A 143 -7.94 7.09 -24.08
CA SER A 143 -8.10 6.97 -25.52
C SER A 143 -9.45 7.53 -25.97
N ALA A 144 -10.55 7.17 -25.29
CA ALA A 144 -11.88 7.70 -25.60
C ALA A 144 -11.95 9.23 -25.45
N VAL A 145 -11.37 9.79 -24.38
CA VAL A 145 -11.36 11.25 -24.15
C VAL A 145 -10.57 12.00 -25.23
N ARG A 146 -9.51 11.42 -25.80
CA ARG A 146 -8.72 12.06 -26.86
C ARG A 146 -9.43 12.09 -28.22
N HIS A 147 -10.41 11.23 -28.42
CA HIS A 147 -11.16 11.09 -29.67
C HIS A 147 -12.51 11.82 -29.67
N ILE A 148 -12.80 12.58 -28.62
CA ILE A 148 -13.99 13.44 -28.46
C ILE A 148 -13.53 14.89 -28.57
#